data_AF-A0A0F5Q9G5-F1
#
_entry.id   AF-A0A0F5Q9G5-F1
#
_cell.length_a   1.000
_cell.length_b   1.000
_cell.length_c   1.000
_cell.angle_alpha   90.00
_cell.angle_beta   90.00
_cell.angle_gamma   90.00
#
_symmetry.space_group_name_H-M   'P 1'
#
loop_
_entity.id
_entity.type
_entity.pdbx_description
1 polymer ?
#
loop_
_entity_poly.entity_id
_entity_poly.type
_entity_poly.pdbx_seq_one_letter_code
_entity_poly.pdbx_strand_id
1 'polypeptide(L)' 'MYEFEPDTDATEALVGLRVADVERDLILATLRQTDGNRTHAANVLGISIRTMRNKLREYAHAGNVIPAPSEQ' A
#
# COMPACT_ATOMS: atom_id res chain seq x y z
N MET A 1 7.11 15.01 13.61
CA MET A 1 5.84 14.39 14.03
C MET A 1 4.93 14.52 12.83
N TYR A 2 4.46 13.42 12.24
CA TYR A 2 3.58 13.50 11.07
C TYR A 2 2.17 13.72 11.62
N GLU A 3 1.68 14.96 11.59
CA GLU A 3 0.27 15.26 11.91
C GLU A 3 -0.56 14.73 10.75
N PHE A 4 -1.10 13.53 10.93
CA PHE A 4 -2.03 12.93 10.00
C PHE A 4 -3.42 13.46 10.33
N GLU A 5 -3.84 14.49 9.61
CA GLU A 5 -5.20 15.04 9.65
C GLU A 5 -5.91 14.61 8.36
N PRO A 6 -6.44 13.37 8.29
CA PRO A 6 -7.17 12.92 7.11
C PRO A 6 -8.47 13.69 6.98
N ASP A 7 -8.96 13.79 5.74
CA ASP A 7 -10.35 14.17 5.51
C ASP A 7 -11.27 13.16 6.24
N THR A 8 -12.17 13.67 7.08
CA THR A 8 -13.07 12.84 7.90
C THR A 8 -13.94 11.96 7.02
N ASP A 9 -14.41 12.49 5.89
CA ASP A 9 -15.22 11.75 4.92
C ASP A 9 -14.45 10.58 4.31
N ALA A 10 -13.13 10.74 4.10
CA ALA A 10 -12.27 9.68 3.58
C ALA A 10 -12.07 8.54 4.59
N THR A 11 -11.97 8.84 5.88
CA THR A 11 -11.91 7.81 6.93
C THR A 11 -13.24 7.09 7.13
N GLU A 12 -14.37 7.80 7.11
CA GLU A 12 -15.71 7.20 7.23
C GLU A 12 -16.01 6.24 6.06
N ALA A 13 -15.52 6.54 4.86
CA ALA A 13 -15.65 5.64 3.70
C ALA A 13 -14.94 4.28 3.87
N LEU A 14 -14.00 4.16 4.81
CA LEU A 14 -13.28 2.91 5.10
C LEU A 14 -13.95 2.08 6.21
N VAL A 15 -14.93 2.63 6.93
CA VAL A 15 -15.59 1.96 8.06
C VAL A 15 -16.37 0.73 7.58
N GLY A 16 -16.19 -0.39 8.28
CA GLY A 16 -16.83 -1.67 7.96
C GLY A 16 -16.07 -2.53 6.95
N LEU A 17 -15.00 -2.01 6.33
CA LEU A 17 -14.09 -2.81 5.50
C LEU A 17 -13.13 -3.62 6.38
N ARG A 18 -12.66 -4.77 5.86
CA ARG A 18 -11.60 -5.52 6.54
C ARG A 18 -10.29 -4.76 6.43
N VAL A 19 -9.54 -4.76 7.51
CA VAL A 19 -8.19 -4.16 7.55
C VAL A 19 -7.31 -4.71 6.43
N ALA A 20 -7.39 -6.00 6.12
CA ALA A 20 -6.62 -6.62 5.04
C ALA A 20 -6.94 -6.05 3.66
N ASP A 21 -8.20 -5.67 3.39
CA ASP A 21 -8.61 -5.08 2.12
C ASP A 21 -8.12 -3.63 2.03
N VAL A 22 -8.32 -2.84 3.09
CA VAL A 22 -7.83 -1.45 3.18
C VAL A 22 -6.31 -1.39 3.06
N GLU A 23 -5.60 -2.25 3.78
CA GLU A 23 -4.14 -2.35 3.74
C GLU A 23 -3.64 -2.70 2.33
N ARG A 24 -4.27 -3.67 1.67
CA ARG A 24 -3.91 -4.06 0.30
C ARG A 24 -4.07 -2.90 -0.66
N ASP A 25 -5.23 -2.25 -0.63
CA ASP A 25 -5.55 -1.20 -1.59
C ASP A 25 -4.64 0.02 -1.36
N LEU A 26 -4.34 0.34 -0.09
CA LEU A 26 -3.36 1.35 0.28
C LEU A 26 -1.95 1.00 -0.23
N ILE A 27 -1.46 -0.23 -0.01
CA ILE A 27 -0.14 -0.68 -0.48
C ILE A 27 -0.04 -0.57 -2.01
N LEU A 28 -1.05 -1.03 -2.74
CA LEU A 28 -1.07 -0.98 -4.19
C LEU A 28 -1.16 0.46 -4.70
N ALA A 29 -1.91 1.33 -4.03
CA ALA A 29 -2.00 2.76 -4.34
C ALA A 29 -0.64 3.46 -4.15
N THR A 30 0.04 3.22 -3.03
CA THR A 30 1.37 3.77 -2.80
C THR A 30 2.35 3.27 -3.85
N LEU A 31 2.32 1.98 -4.22
CA LEU A 31 3.18 1.47 -5.28
C LEU A 31 2.96 2.18 -6.62
N ARG A 32 1.70 2.45 -7.00
CA ARG A 32 1.41 3.23 -8.22
C ARG A 32 1.98 4.64 -8.13
N GLN A 33 1.88 5.28 -6.97
CA GLN A 33 2.41 6.63 -6.76
C GLN A 33 3.94 6.69 -6.75
N THR A 34 4.60 5.57 -6.44
CA THR A 34 6.07 5.46 -6.44
C THR A 34 6.62 4.70 -7.66
N ASP A 35 5.85 4.60 -8.76
CA ASP A 35 6.25 3.90 -9.99
C ASP A 35 6.76 2.46 -9.77
N GLY A 36 6.12 1.74 -8.83
CA GLY A 36 6.48 0.37 -8.46
C GLY A 36 7.77 0.24 -7.62
N ASN A 37 8.37 1.35 -7.18
CA ASN A 37 9.54 1.35 -6.29
C ASN A 37 9.17 0.86 -4.87
N ARG A 38 9.40 -0.43 -4.63
CA ARG A 38 9.07 -1.10 -3.37
C ARG A 38 9.80 -0.54 -2.15
N THR A 39 11.04 -0.07 -2.31
CA THR A 39 11.81 0.54 -1.22
C THR A 39 11.20 1.87 -0.83
N HIS A 40 10.88 2.71 -1.82
CA HIS A 40 10.27 4.00 -1.56
C HIS A 40 8.86 3.84 -0.97
N ALA A 41 8.02 2.98 -1.53
CA ALA A 41 6.69 2.70 -1.00
C ALA A 41 6.73 2.17 0.45
N ALA A 42 7.70 1.31 0.78
CA ALA A 42 7.84 0.80 2.15
C ALA A 42 8.20 1.92 3.14
N ASN A 43 9.06 2.86 2.72
CA ASN A 43 9.40 4.03 3.53
C ASN A 43 8.19 4.97 3.71
N VAL A 44 7.40 5.20 2.66
CA VAL A 44 6.17 6.03 2.73
C VAL A 44 5.16 5.43 3.71
N LEU A 45 4.98 4.10 3.67
CA LEU A 45 4.04 3.40 4.56
C LEU A 45 4.60 3.10 5.95
N GLY A 46 5.87 3.42 6.21
CA GLY A 46 6.50 3.16 7.51
C GLY A 46 6.66 1.66 7.85
N ILE A 47 6.76 0.78 6.85
CA ILE A 47 6.97 -0.66 7.04
C ILE A 47 8.34 -1.10 6.52
N SER A 48 8.84 -2.24 7.01
CA SER A 48 10.09 -2.79 6.48
C SER A 48 9.94 -3.23 5.01
N ILE A 49 11.03 -3.13 4.24
CA ILE A 49 11.07 -3.68 2.86
C ILE A 49 10.77 -5.19 2.82
N ARG A 50 11.03 -5.91 3.92
CA ARG A 50 10.66 -7.33 4.07
C ARG A 50 9.13 -7.49 4.15
N THR A 51 8.47 -6.68 4.97
CA THR A 51 7.01 -6.66 5.09
C THR A 51 6.37 -6.33 3.75
N MET A 52 6.84 -5.28 3.07
CA MET A 52 6.39 -4.92 1.72
C MET A 52 6.49 -6.11 0.75
N ARG A 53 7.67 -6.74 0.65
CA ARG A 53 7.86 -7.92 -0.22
C ARG A 53 6.94 -9.09 0.13
N ASN A 54 6.71 -9.34 1.41
CA ASN A 54 5.82 -10.42 1.85
C ASN A 54 4.37 -10.14 1.43
N LYS A 55 3.88 -8.91 1.66
CA LYS A 55 2.53 -8.50 1.23
C LYS A 55 2.36 -8.61 -0.28
N LEU A 56 3.33 -8.18 -1.08
CA LEU A 56 3.27 -8.33 -2.53
C LEU A 56 3.25 -9.80 -2.98
N ARG A 57 4.00 -10.69 -2.32
CA ARG A 57 3.91 -12.12 -2.63
C ARG A 57 2.53 -12.67 -2.33
N GLU A 58 1.97 -12.34 -1.17
CA GLU A 58 0.61 -12.73 -0.78
C GLU A 58 -0.43 -12.26 -1.79
N TYR A 59 -0.35 -10.99 -2.22
CA TYR A 59 -1.26 -10.43 -3.21
C TYR A 59 -1.13 -11.09 -4.57
N ALA A 60 0.09 -11.42 -5.01
CA ALA A 60 0.32 -12.17 -6.25
C ALA A 60 -0.31 -13.56 -6.19
N HIS A 61 -0.16 -14.27 -5.06
CA HIS A 61 -0.77 -15.58 -4.85
C HIS A 61 -2.31 -15.52 -4.81
N ALA A 62 -2.86 -14.41 -4.33
CA ALA A 62 -4.29 -14.14 -4.36
C ALA A 62 -4.80 -13.61 -5.72
N GLY A 63 -3.95 -13.53 -6.75
CA GLY A 63 -4.35 -13.12 -8.10
C GLY A 63 -4.48 -11.61 -8.32
N ASN A 64 -3.96 -10.78 -7.40
CA ASN A 64 -4.00 -9.32 -7.56
C ASN A 64 -2.94 -8.84 -8.56
N VAL A 65 -3.30 -7.81 -9.33
CA VAL A 65 -2.36 -7.14 -10.25
C VAL A 65 -1.45 -6.22 -9.44
N ILE A 66 -0.16 -6.53 -9.44
CA ILE A 66 0.86 -5.73 -8.76
C ILE A 66 1.52 -4.81 -9.78
N PRO A 67 1.57 -3.48 -9.53
CA PRO A 67 2.31 -2.56 -10.38
C PRO A 67 3.77 -3.02 -10.54
N ALA A 68 4.21 -3.15 -11.80
CA ALA A 68 5.60 -3.44 -12.09
C ALA A 68 6.48 -2.21 -11.74
N PRO A 69 7.73 -2.41 -11.28
CA PRO A 69 8.69 -1.33 -11.18
C PRO A 69 8.90 -0.71 -12.57
N SER A 70 8.80 0.61 -12.70
CA SER A 70 9.26 1.28 -13.92
C SER A 70 10.77 1.06 -14.05
N GLU A 71 11.22 0.53 -15.19
CA GLU A 71 12.64 0.54 -15.58
C GLU A 71 13.03 2.00 -15.87
N GLN A 72 13.60 2.68 -14.88
CA GLN A 72 14.34 3.94 -15.07
C GLN A 72 15.82 3.68 -14.80
#